data_AF-L1LBQ9-F1
#
_entry.id   AF-L1LBQ9-F1
#
_cell.length_a   1.000
_cell.length_b   1.000
_cell.length_c   1.000
_cell.angle_alpha   90.00
_cell.angle_beta   90.00
_cell.angle_gamma   90.00
#
_symmetry.space_group_name_H-M   'P 1'
#
loop_
_entity.id
_entity.type
_entity.pdbx_description
1 polymer ?
#
loop_
_entity_poly.entity_id
_entity_poly.type
_entity_poly.pdbx_seq_one_letter_code
_entity_poly.pdbx_strand_id
1 'polypeptide(L)'
;MANDGVTINLSEKPEGNPYTKEYKGASTGSDQIIIKVTETTYPPNSDFLKFTHKDSGGGTQFTLAEIKDDNGEKVDVSELPKDVKNLSAYYWKYENDDGPGWNPTKALIVEVVQDGDKYSYYTRGIGSSVWFLINPFQSTQLTGKLLEEKLDEFTCEHHNAVTIDLTRNKSSQRNKYCCSYHSITDGGRVTVESVPIRCEKHHGSIPLFKYTVNTSGRGVRVAAINYYDSNNTNSPRKRIKPSELTFPIPDVRSISAFYSDNSRNPVLIYVDSSGTRPSVKGWYKQNTGGNTWENAPANLNNITPGDLENKGLDCKDNEGFKKLAEELDKLGCYGLEKCTKEIVEQQEAQAEQLRAEKGALGELESPVELGPEQEAEEKDNQEGFVAPLKAASGETADASAFEPLKDQIKEASGLTDWGIENILGAFAGVFTASCITTFVSWKLYKFYIHHSDPWVRQI
;
A
#
# COMPACT_ATOMS: atom_id res chain seq x y z
N MET A 1 -38.24 -21.19 26.56
CA MET A 1 -38.08 -19.78 26.98
C MET A 1 -37.31 -19.11 25.86
N ALA A 2 -37.84 -18.02 25.29
CA ALA A 2 -37.04 -17.24 24.34
C ALA A 2 -35.89 -16.64 25.15
N ASN A 3 -34.64 -16.85 24.73
CA ASN A 3 -33.52 -16.18 25.37
C ASN A 3 -33.62 -14.70 25.03
N ASP A 4 -33.73 -13.87 26.05
CA ASP A 4 -33.89 -12.44 25.86
C ASP A 4 -32.60 -11.85 25.30
N GLY A 5 -32.66 -11.45 24.03
CA GLY A 5 -31.50 -10.94 23.32
C GLY A 5 -31.47 -9.42 23.32
N VAL A 6 -30.27 -8.86 23.28
CA VAL A 6 -29.97 -7.43 23.31
C VAL A 6 -29.75 -6.89 21.91
N THR A 7 -30.37 -5.75 21.59
CA THR A 7 -30.02 -4.94 20.42
C THR A 7 -28.91 -3.95 20.78
N ILE A 8 -27.79 -4.01 20.07
CA ILE A 8 -26.70 -3.03 20.17
C ILE A 8 -26.89 -1.94 19.13
N ASN A 9 -26.76 -0.68 19.51
CA ASN A 9 -26.91 0.46 18.61
C ASN A 9 -25.58 1.21 18.49
N LEU A 10 -24.98 1.22 17.30
CA LEU A 10 -23.68 1.83 17.04
C LEU A 10 -23.72 3.37 17.11
N SER A 11 -24.89 3.98 16.97
CA SER A 11 -25.07 5.43 17.17
C SER A 11 -24.90 5.86 18.64
N GLU A 12 -24.98 4.92 19.59
CA GLU A 12 -24.78 5.19 21.01
C GLU A 12 -23.29 5.38 21.33
N LYS A 13 -22.81 6.62 21.19
CA LYS A 13 -21.42 7.01 21.44
C LYS A 13 -21.32 8.02 22.58
N PRO A 14 -20.22 8.01 23.37
CA PRO A 14 -19.96 9.07 24.33
C PRO A 14 -19.84 10.44 23.64
N GLU A 15 -20.24 11.49 24.36
CA GLU A 15 -20.12 12.87 23.93
C GLU A 15 -18.98 13.53 24.72
N GLY A 16 -17.74 13.26 24.31
CA GLY A 16 -16.55 13.84 24.93
C GLY A 16 -16.09 13.12 26.20
N ASN A 17 -15.61 13.89 27.19
CA ASN A 17 -15.03 13.37 28.43
C ASN A 17 -16.08 13.35 29.55
N PRO A 18 -16.38 12.20 30.20
CA PRO A 18 -15.69 10.92 30.08
C PRO A 18 -15.99 10.21 28.77
N TYR A 19 -14.98 9.53 28.22
CA TYR A 19 -15.04 8.69 27.01
C TYR A 19 -15.87 7.41 27.21
N THR A 20 -16.95 7.50 27.98
CA THR A 20 -17.85 6.42 28.32
C THR A 20 -19.31 6.89 28.35
N LYS A 21 -20.22 6.05 27.84
CA LYS A 21 -21.68 6.27 27.89
C LYS A 21 -22.37 4.98 28.28
N GLU A 22 -23.45 5.07 29.02
CA GLU A 22 -24.33 3.93 29.30
C GLU A 22 -25.68 4.15 28.63
N TYR A 23 -26.25 3.10 28.05
CA TYR A 23 -27.59 3.12 27.49
C TYR A 23 -28.29 1.79 27.77
N LYS A 24 -29.62 1.80 27.71
CA LYS A 24 -30.43 0.60 27.88
C LYS A 24 -30.47 -0.14 26.54
N GLY A 25 -29.87 -1.32 26.48
CA GLY A 25 -30.02 -2.20 25.33
C GLY A 25 -31.49 -2.62 25.22
N ALA A 26 -32.07 -2.53 24.03
CA ALA A 26 -33.42 -3.06 23.82
C ALA A 26 -33.36 -4.58 24.00
N SER A 27 -34.15 -5.11 24.95
CA SER A 27 -34.24 -6.52 25.27
C SER A 27 -35.65 -7.01 24.94
N THR A 28 -35.80 -8.25 24.48
CA THR A 28 -37.12 -8.88 24.32
C THR A 28 -37.75 -9.29 25.66
N GLY A 29 -36.97 -9.24 26.75
CA GLY A 29 -37.36 -9.63 28.10
C GLY A 29 -37.82 -8.50 29.02
N SER A 30 -38.23 -8.86 30.23
CA SER A 30 -38.51 -7.89 31.30
C SER A 30 -37.26 -7.20 31.82
N ASP A 31 -36.11 -7.88 31.71
CA ASP A 31 -34.87 -7.44 32.32
C ASP A 31 -34.10 -6.55 31.32
N GLN A 32 -33.89 -5.29 31.72
CA GLN A 32 -33.14 -4.32 30.93
C GLN A 32 -31.64 -4.52 31.18
N ILE A 33 -30.90 -4.83 30.12
CA ILE A 33 -29.43 -4.87 30.16
C ILE A 33 -28.89 -3.46 29.89
N ILE A 34 -28.04 -2.96 30.78
CA ILE A 34 -27.38 -1.67 30.63
C ILE A 34 -26.06 -1.90 29.91
N ILE A 35 -25.91 -1.32 28.72
CA ILE A 35 -24.70 -1.41 27.90
C ILE A 35 -23.83 -0.18 28.15
N LYS A 36 -22.59 -0.42 28.56
CA LYS A 36 -21.53 0.58 28.64
C LYS A 36 -20.72 0.59 27.35
N VAL A 37 -20.60 1.78 26.76
CA VAL A 37 -19.77 2.07 25.60
C VAL A 37 -18.52 2.79 26.09
N THR A 38 -17.35 2.36 25.63
CA THR A 38 -16.08 3.03 25.91
C THR A 38 -15.40 3.39 24.59
N GLU A 39 -15.02 4.66 24.44
CA GLU A 39 -14.25 5.15 23.30
C GLU A 39 -12.76 5.07 23.60
N THR A 40 -11.99 4.57 22.63
CA THR A 40 -10.52 4.56 22.67
C THR A 40 -9.95 4.87 21.29
N THR A 41 -8.73 5.39 21.23
CA THR A 41 -7.97 5.39 19.96
C THR A 41 -7.32 4.02 19.78
N TYR A 42 -7.70 3.30 18.73
CA TYR A 42 -7.16 1.96 18.45
C TYR A 42 -7.01 1.69 16.95
N PRO A 43 -5.83 1.26 16.49
CA PRO A 43 -4.61 0.98 17.28
C PRO A 43 -4.02 2.21 17.98
N PRO A 44 -3.19 2.05 19.02
CA PRO A 44 -2.61 3.18 19.74
C PRO A 44 -1.88 4.13 18.78
N ASN A 45 -2.00 5.44 19.00
CA ASN A 45 -1.42 6.50 18.14
C ASN A 45 -1.94 6.54 16.68
N SER A 46 -3.01 5.79 16.38
CA SER A 46 -3.67 5.83 15.08
C SER A 46 -4.64 7.01 14.94
N ASP A 47 -5.31 7.11 13.79
CA ASP A 47 -6.42 8.05 13.57
C ASP A 47 -7.77 7.33 13.55
N PHE A 48 -7.83 6.18 14.23
CA PHE A 48 -9.01 5.35 14.34
C PHE A 48 -9.56 5.38 15.76
N LEU A 49 -10.89 5.43 15.86
CA LEU A 49 -11.62 5.31 17.11
C LEU A 49 -12.22 3.91 17.20
N LYS A 50 -12.19 3.33 18.39
CA LYS A 50 -12.84 2.07 18.74
C LYS A 50 -13.87 2.34 19.83
N PHE A 51 -15.13 2.05 19.55
CA PHE A 51 -16.23 2.12 20.50
C PHE A 51 -16.60 0.70 20.93
N THR A 52 -16.32 0.35 22.18
CA THR A 52 -16.58 -0.99 22.74
C THR A 52 -17.84 -0.98 23.59
N HIS A 53 -18.85 -1.73 23.16
CA HIS A 53 -20.12 -2.00 23.82
C HIS A 53 -20.00 -3.27 24.69
N LYS A 54 -20.24 -3.14 25.99
CA LYS A 54 -20.17 -4.23 26.97
C LYS A 54 -21.28 -4.12 28.00
N ASP A 55 -21.76 -5.24 28.51
CA ASP A 55 -22.67 -5.24 29.67
C ASP A 55 -22.00 -4.58 30.90
N SER A 56 -22.71 -3.63 31.51
CA SER A 56 -22.27 -2.90 32.71
C SER A 56 -22.68 -3.59 34.02
N GLY A 57 -23.66 -4.50 33.98
CA GLY A 57 -24.24 -5.17 35.15
C GLY A 57 -23.35 -6.22 35.82
N GLY A 58 -22.06 -6.27 35.47
CA GLY A 58 -21.12 -7.29 35.93
C GLY A 58 -21.22 -8.62 35.18
N GLY A 59 -22.19 -8.77 34.26
CA GLY A 59 -22.24 -9.88 33.34
C GLY A 59 -21.01 -9.92 32.45
N THR A 60 -20.42 -11.10 32.28
CA THR A 60 -19.30 -11.30 31.35
C THR A 60 -19.76 -11.44 29.91
N GLN A 61 -21.04 -11.72 29.68
CA GLN A 61 -21.62 -12.05 28.39
C GLN A 61 -23.11 -11.64 28.34
N PHE A 62 -23.62 -11.39 27.14
CA PHE A 62 -25.04 -11.20 26.85
C PHE A 62 -25.43 -11.90 25.55
N THR A 63 -26.72 -12.23 25.40
CA THR A 63 -27.24 -12.76 24.14
C THR A 63 -27.44 -11.60 23.15
N LEU A 64 -26.73 -11.57 22.03
CA LEU A 64 -26.91 -10.55 20.98
C LEU A 64 -28.09 -10.93 20.07
N ALA A 65 -29.11 -10.08 20.00
CA ALA A 65 -30.24 -10.24 19.09
C ALA A 65 -30.00 -9.54 17.75
N GLU A 66 -29.48 -8.32 17.80
CA GLU A 66 -29.41 -7.43 16.65
C GLU A 66 -28.29 -6.39 16.84
N ILE A 67 -27.69 -5.96 15.74
CA ILE A 67 -26.83 -4.77 15.70
C ILE A 67 -27.51 -3.76 14.78
N LYS A 68 -27.68 -2.54 15.25
CA LYS A 68 -28.15 -1.39 14.46
C LYS A 68 -26.97 -0.47 14.17
N ASP A 69 -26.80 -0.12 12.90
CA ASP A 69 -25.75 0.78 12.45
C ASP A 69 -25.99 2.23 12.94
N ASP A 70 -25.12 3.14 12.52
CA ASP A 70 -25.17 4.54 12.91
C ASP A 70 -26.43 5.28 12.44
N ASN A 71 -27.14 4.76 11.44
CA ASN A 71 -28.42 5.27 10.93
C ASN A 71 -29.63 4.59 11.59
N GLY A 72 -29.39 3.65 12.50
CA GLY A 72 -30.42 2.81 13.11
C GLY A 72 -30.90 1.66 12.21
N GLU A 73 -30.24 1.44 11.06
CA GLU A 73 -30.55 0.33 10.17
C GLU A 73 -29.96 -0.97 10.71
N LYS A 74 -30.65 -2.09 10.51
CA LYS A 74 -30.15 -3.39 10.93
C LYS A 74 -28.90 -3.75 10.12
N VAL A 75 -27.85 -4.16 10.83
CA VAL A 75 -26.68 -4.85 10.25
C VAL A 75 -27.15 -6.25 9.82
N ASP A 76 -27.64 -6.34 8.59
CA ASP A 76 -28.24 -7.58 8.09
C ASP A 76 -27.17 -8.56 7.65
N VAL A 77 -26.86 -9.50 8.53
CA VAL A 77 -25.92 -10.60 8.31
C VAL A 77 -26.61 -11.92 8.56
N SER A 78 -26.22 -12.96 7.82
CA SER A 78 -26.93 -14.25 7.81
C SER A 78 -27.07 -14.86 9.21
N GLU A 79 -26.03 -14.77 10.03
CA GLU A 79 -26.03 -15.26 11.40
C GLU A 79 -25.20 -14.35 12.31
N LEU A 80 -25.82 -13.84 13.38
CA LEU A 80 -25.12 -13.18 14.47
C LEU A 80 -24.78 -14.20 15.56
N PRO A 81 -23.58 -14.13 16.16
CA PRO A 81 -23.27 -14.94 17.32
C PRO A 81 -24.17 -14.56 18.49
N LYS A 82 -24.69 -15.57 19.21
CA LYS A 82 -25.58 -15.34 20.35
C LYS A 82 -24.81 -14.93 21.59
N ASP A 83 -23.84 -15.71 22.03
CA ASP A 83 -23.14 -15.46 23.31
C ASP A 83 -21.95 -14.51 23.10
N VAL A 84 -22.17 -13.22 23.41
CA VAL A 84 -21.23 -12.13 23.12
C VAL A 84 -20.68 -11.55 24.42
N LYS A 85 -19.35 -11.45 24.51
CA LYS A 85 -18.62 -10.82 25.62
C LYS A 85 -18.58 -9.30 25.46
N ASN A 86 -18.30 -8.84 24.24
CA ASN A 86 -18.34 -7.43 23.86
C ASN A 86 -18.45 -7.30 22.34
N LEU A 87 -18.92 -6.13 21.90
CA LEU A 87 -18.95 -5.73 20.51
C LEU A 87 -18.15 -4.43 20.38
N SER A 88 -17.32 -4.32 19.36
CA SER A 88 -16.57 -3.10 19.08
C SER A 88 -16.82 -2.62 17.66
N ALA A 89 -16.97 -1.32 17.47
CA ALA A 89 -17.03 -0.69 16.16
C ALA A 89 -15.83 0.25 15.96
N TYR A 90 -15.19 0.14 14.79
CA TYR A 90 -14.01 0.92 14.42
C TYR A 90 -14.40 2.00 13.41
N TYR A 91 -13.92 3.22 13.63
CA TYR A 91 -14.25 4.38 12.81
C TYR A 91 -12.99 5.15 12.47
N TRP A 92 -13.02 5.85 11.33
CA TRP A 92 -12.01 6.84 11.03
C TRP A 92 -12.39 8.20 11.63
N LYS A 93 -11.52 8.76 12.45
CA LYS A 93 -11.84 9.97 13.23
C LYS A 93 -12.03 11.24 12.38
N TYR A 94 -11.62 11.21 11.12
CA TYR A 94 -11.71 12.34 10.19
C TYR A 94 -12.76 12.11 9.09
N GLU A 95 -13.74 11.24 9.36
CA GLU A 95 -14.89 11.05 8.47
C GLU A 95 -15.52 12.39 8.09
N ASN A 96 -15.78 13.23 9.09
CA ASN A 96 -16.33 14.57 8.93
C ASN A 96 -15.18 15.57 8.93
N ASP A 97 -15.10 16.43 7.90
CA ASP A 97 -14.04 17.44 7.75
C ASP A 97 -14.17 18.59 8.79
N ASP A 98 -15.19 18.55 9.65
CA ASP A 98 -15.59 19.60 10.59
C ASP A 98 -14.78 19.64 11.90
N GLY A 99 -13.69 18.86 11.99
CA GLY A 99 -12.73 18.92 13.09
C GLY A 99 -13.07 18.05 14.31
N PRO A 100 -12.23 18.10 15.36
CA PRO A 100 -12.36 17.26 16.55
C PRO A 100 -13.64 17.58 17.33
N GLY A 101 -14.41 16.56 17.69
CA GLY A 101 -15.63 16.68 18.50
C GLY A 101 -16.89 16.07 17.86
N TRP A 102 -16.83 15.72 16.58
CA TRP A 102 -17.93 15.02 15.92
C TRP A 102 -17.74 13.51 15.98
N ASN A 103 -18.79 12.84 16.43
CA ASN A 103 -18.85 11.39 16.42
C ASN A 103 -18.91 10.90 14.96
N PRO A 104 -17.98 10.03 14.53
CA PRO A 104 -18.06 9.44 13.20
C PRO A 104 -19.33 8.60 13.08
N THR A 105 -19.88 8.53 11.87
CA THR A 105 -21.19 7.94 11.53
C THR A 105 -21.08 6.78 10.55
N LYS A 106 -19.86 6.39 10.15
CA LYS A 106 -19.61 5.24 9.28
C LYS A 106 -18.62 4.31 9.94
N ALA A 107 -19.15 3.30 10.62
CA ALA A 107 -18.34 2.18 11.09
C ALA A 107 -17.65 1.50 9.89
N LEU A 108 -16.33 1.34 9.98
CA LEU A 108 -15.51 0.63 9.01
C LEU A 108 -15.55 -0.88 9.26
N ILE A 109 -15.46 -1.28 10.53
CA ILE A 109 -15.45 -2.67 10.96
C ILE A 109 -16.27 -2.79 12.25
N VAL A 110 -17.10 -3.83 12.34
CA VAL A 110 -17.75 -4.27 13.57
C VAL A 110 -17.14 -5.61 13.99
N GLU A 111 -16.44 -5.61 15.12
CA GLU A 111 -15.87 -6.78 15.78
C GLU A 111 -16.82 -7.29 16.85
N VAL A 112 -17.17 -8.58 16.80
CA VAL A 112 -17.95 -9.25 17.83
C VAL A 112 -17.09 -10.31 18.48
N VAL A 113 -16.91 -10.21 19.81
CA VAL A 113 -16.08 -11.11 20.61
C VAL A 113 -16.99 -12.04 21.41
N GLN A 114 -16.88 -13.33 21.18
CA GLN A 114 -17.62 -14.38 21.88
C GLN A 114 -16.79 -15.04 22.99
N ASP A 115 -17.38 -16.00 23.69
CA ASP A 115 -16.65 -16.86 24.61
C ASP A 115 -15.58 -17.71 23.91
N GLY A 116 -14.52 -18.04 24.66
CA GLY A 116 -13.35 -18.76 24.13
C GLY A 116 -12.56 -17.97 23.09
N ASP A 117 -12.63 -16.64 23.12
CA ASP A 117 -11.91 -15.72 22.22
C ASP A 117 -12.16 -16.02 20.73
N LYS A 118 -13.42 -16.27 20.38
CA LYS A 118 -13.85 -16.32 18.97
C LYS A 118 -14.25 -14.94 18.50
N TYR A 119 -13.87 -14.61 17.27
CA TYR A 119 -14.06 -13.29 16.69
C TYR A 119 -14.88 -13.39 15.42
N SER A 120 -15.83 -12.46 15.25
CA SER A 120 -16.50 -12.21 13.97
C SER A 120 -16.29 -10.75 13.60
N TYR A 121 -16.00 -10.49 12.32
CA TYR A 121 -15.74 -9.15 11.82
C TYR A 121 -16.71 -8.85 10.69
N TYR A 122 -17.44 -7.76 10.77
CA TYR A 122 -18.38 -7.35 9.74
C TYR A 122 -17.96 -6.01 9.16
N THR A 123 -18.19 -5.82 7.88
CA THR A 123 -17.96 -4.55 7.18
C THR A 123 -19.03 -4.36 6.12
N ARG A 124 -19.05 -3.18 5.51
CA ARG A 124 -20.05 -2.77 4.52
C ARG A 124 -19.34 -2.40 3.22
N GLY A 125 -19.95 -2.67 2.07
CA GLY A 125 -19.37 -2.28 0.78
C GLY A 125 -19.63 -0.80 0.45
N ILE A 126 -18.87 -0.20 -0.47
CA ILE A 126 -19.18 1.16 -0.99
C ILE A 126 -20.63 1.23 -1.47
N GLY A 127 -21.37 2.23 -0.98
CA GLY A 127 -22.73 2.53 -1.44
C GLY A 127 -23.75 1.45 -1.13
N SER A 128 -23.36 0.41 -0.38
CA SER A 128 -24.24 -0.66 0.06
C SER A 128 -24.70 -0.39 1.49
N SER A 129 -25.94 -0.74 1.83
CA SER A 129 -26.39 -0.89 3.22
C SER A 129 -26.13 -2.31 3.75
N VAL A 130 -25.74 -3.24 2.86
CA VAL A 130 -25.55 -4.65 3.19
C VAL A 130 -24.18 -4.87 3.83
N TRP A 131 -24.20 -5.54 4.97
CA TRP A 131 -23.03 -5.94 5.72
C TRP A 131 -22.60 -7.35 5.36
N PHE A 132 -21.30 -7.62 5.38
CA PHE A 132 -20.74 -8.93 5.12
C PHE A 132 -19.66 -9.30 6.13
N LEU A 133 -19.52 -10.60 6.36
CA LEU A 133 -18.52 -11.18 7.23
C LEU A 133 -17.15 -11.11 6.56
N ILE A 134 -16.19 -10.45 7.20
CA ILE A 134 -14.78 -10.43 6.80
C ILE A 134 -14.20 -11.80 7.15
N ASN A 135 -13.93 -12.60 6.12
CA ASN A 135 -13.33 -13.92 6.19
C ASN A 135 -14.01 -14.89 7.18
N PRO A 136 -14.96 -15.74 6.73
CA PRO A 136 -15.72 -16.64 7.60
C PRO A 136 -14.85 -17.64 8.38
N PHE A 137 -13.60 -17.86 7.98
CA PHE A 137 -12.68 -18.79 8.62
C PHE A 137 -11.70 -18.11 9.58
N GLN A 138 -11.86 -16.81 9.83
CA GLN A 138 -10.96 -16.08 10.70
C GLN A 138 -11.25 -16.38 12.17
N SER A 139 -10.44 -17.25 12.77
CA SER A 139 -10.50 -17.57 14.21
C SER A 139 -9.61 -16.68 15.07
N THR A 140 -8.69 -15.93 14.46
CA THR A 140 -7.73 -15.10 15.18
C THR A 140 -8.14 -13.63 15.22
N GLN A 141 -7.83 -12.98 16.34
CA GLN A 141 -8.10 -11.55 16.49
C GLN A 141 -7.32 -10.73 15.46
N LEU A 142 -8.01 -9.80 14.77
CA LEU A 142 -7.35 -8.76 14.00
C LEU A 142 -6.63 -7.83 14.97
N THR A 143 -5.31 -7.92 15.02
CA THR A 143 -4.46 -7.08 15.86
C THR A 143 -3.27 -6.57 15.06
N GLY A 144 -2.65 -5.49 15.57
CA GLY A 144 -1.47 -4.86 14.99
C GLY A 144 -1.66 -4.56 13.50
N LYS A 145 -0.67 -4.95 12.70
CA LYS A 145 -0.60 -4.67 11.26
C LYS A 145 -1.83 -5.13 10.47
N LEU A 146 -2.36 -6.33 10.75
CA LEU A 146 -3.49 -6.87 9.97
C LEU A 146 -4.75 -6.03 10.14
N LEU A 147 -5.00 -5.55 11.37
CA LEU A 147 -6.11 -4.64 11.62
C LEU A 147 -5.88 -3.28 10.96
N GLU A 148 -4.67 -2.71 11.08
CA GLU A 148 -4.35 -1.43 10.46
C GLU A 148 -4.48 -1.44 8.94
N GLU A 149 -4.01 -2.49 8.28
CA GLU A 149 -4.15 -2.65 6.83
C GLU A 149 -5.62 -2.72 6.41
N LYS A 150 -6.47 -3.39 7.19
CA LYS A 150 -7.92 -3.44 6.94
C LYS A 150 -8.60 -2.09 7.17
N LEU A 151 -8.23 -1.38 8.22
CA LEU A 151 -8.75 -0.04 8.49
C LEU A 151 -8.32 0.96 7.39
N ASP A 152 -7.08 0.89 6.91
CA ASP A 152 -6.63 1.70 5.78
C ASP A 152 -7.38 1.35 4.49
N GLU A 153 -7.60 0.06 4.24
CA GLU A 153 -8.36 -0.43 3.08
C GLU A 153 -9.76 0.18 3.06
N PHE A 154 -10.50 0.07 4.17
CA PHE A 154 -11.84 0.63 4.31
C PHE A 154 -11.85 2.16 4.37
N THR A 155 -10.76 2.79 4.82
CA THR A 155 -10.62 4.26 4.78
C THR A 155 -10.46 4.76 3.35
N CYS A 156 -9.64 4.08 2.54
CA CYS A 156 -9.52 4.36 1.11
C CYS A 156 -10.84 4.11 0.39
N GLU A 157 -11.53 3.03 0.74
CA GLU A 157 -12.81 2.61 0.15
C GLU A 157 -13.97 3.59 0.47
N HIS A 158 -14.22 3.90 1.74
CA HIS A 158 -15.40 4.66 2.15
C HIS A 158 -15.19 6.17 2.21
N HIS A 159 -13.95 6.64 2.33
CA HIS A 159 -13.67 8.05 2.57
C HIS A 159 -12.73 8.70 1.55
N ASN A 160 -12.42 8.01 0.45
CA ASN A 160 -11.46 8.47 -0.57
C ASN A 160 -10.12 8.92 0.02
N ALA A 161 -9.69 8.28 1.12
CA ALA A 161 -8.56 8.71 1.92
C ALA A 161 -7.47 7.63 1.91
N VAL A 162 -6.34 7.91 1.26
CA VAL A 162 -5.29 6.93 0.99
C VAL A 162 -4.20 6.99 2.06
N THR A 163 -3.72 5.84 2.51
CA THR A 163 -2.54 5.79 3.37
C THR A 163 -1.30 5.53 2.53
N ILE A 164 -0.27 6.35 2.70
CA ILE A 164 1.01 6.23 1.99
C ILE A 164 1.95 5.37 2.84
N ASP A 165 2.34 4.21 2.31
CA ASP A 165 3.29 3.30 2.92
C ASP A 165 4.69 3.50 2.31
N LEU A 166 5.57 4.13 3.09
CA LEU A 166 6.97 4.39 2.75
C LEU A 166 7.91 3.24 3.14
N THR A 167 7.39 2.03 3.34
CA THR A 167 8.24 0.87 3.62
C THR A 167 9.00 0.47 2.35
N ARG A 168 10.33 0.52 2.38
CA ARG A 168 11.21 0.38 1.21
C ARG A 168 10.87 -0.79 0.26
N ASN A 169 10.46 -1.95 0.78
CA ASN A 169 10.09 -3.09 -0.08
C ASN A 169 8.80 -2.89 -0.87
N LYS A 170 7.84 -2.15 -0.31
CA LYS A 170 6.61 -1.79 -1.02
C LYS A 170 6.94 -0.82 -2.15
N SER A 171 7.92 0.05 -1.91
CA SER A 171 8.41 1.04 -2.86
C SER A 171 9.11 0.43 -4.08
N SER A 172 9.70 -0.77 -3.94
CA SER A 172 10.44 -1.44 -5.02
C SER A 172 9.68 -2.55 -5.74
N GLN A 173 8.61 -3.12 -5.15
CA GLN A 173 7.94 -4.31 -5.70
C GLN A 173 6.60 -4.03 -6.39
N ARG A 174 5.90 -2.96 -6.03
CA ARG A 174 4.57 -2.64 -6.56
C ARG A 174 4.55 -1.23 -7.08
N ASN A 175 4.32 -1.09 -8.39
CA ASN A 175 4.23 0.21 -9.00
C ASN A 175 2.91 0.92 -8.65
N LYS A 176 1.87 0.21 -8.18
CA LYS A 176 0.60 0.83 -7.79
C LYS A 176 -0.12 0.13 -6.61
N TYR A 177 -0.80 0.89 -5.74
CA TYR A 177 -1.62 0.37 -4.63
C TYR A 177 -2.69 1.36 -4.09
N CYS A 178 -3.67 0.88 -3.33
CA CYS A 178 -4.44 1.63 -2.31
C CYS A 178 -5.30 0.66 -1.47
N CYS A 179 -6.40 0.18 -2.06
CA CYS A 179 -7.31 -0.82 -1.51
C CYS A 179 -7.71 -1.82 -2.62
N SER A 180 -8.35 -2.92 -2.24
CA SER A 180 -8.79 -3.96 -3.19
C SER A 180 -9.74 -3.41 -4.25
N TYR A 181 -10.70 -2.55 -3.86
CA TYR A 181 -11.64 -1.90 -4.77
C TYR A 181 -10.93 -1.15 -5.91
N HIS A 182 -10.02 -0.24 -5.58
CA HIS A 182 -9.29 0.55 -6.58
C HIS A 182 -8.23 -0.25 -7.35
N SER A 183 -7.76 -1.39 -6.82
CA SER A 183 -6.79 -2.24 -7.51
C SER A 183 -7.37 -2.89 -8.78
N ILE A 184 -8.69 -3.14 -8.78
CA ILE A 184 -9.40 -3.78 -9.88
C ILE A 184 -9.88 -2.75 -10.89
N THR A 185 -10.43 -1.62 -10.43
CA THR A 185 -11.08 -0.63 -11.31
C THR A 185 -10.09 0.31 -11.98
N ASP A 186 -9.13 0.84 -11.20
CA ASP A 186 -8.32 1.99 -11.61
C ASP A 186 -6.80 1.70 -11.53
N GLY A 187 -6.45 0.46 -11.18
CA GLY A 187 -5.07 0.03 -11.00
C GLY A 187 -4.39 0.59 -9.75
N GLY A 188 -5.14 1.12 -8.78
CA GLY A 188 -4.64 1.72 -7.54
C GLY A 188 -4.57 3.26 -7.57
N ARG A 189 -4.68 3.89 -6.39
CA ARG A 189 -4.64 5.36 -6.24
C ARG A 189 -3.24 5.91 -5.97
N VAL A 190 -2.29 5.09 -5.63
CA VAL A 190 -0.91 5.49 -5.38
C VAL A 190 -0.06 4.78 -6.42
N THR A 191 0.75 5.53 -7.17
CA THR A 191 1.77 4.99 -8.07
C THR A 191 3.14 5.27 -7.49
N VAL A 192 4.04 4.27 -7.49
CA VAL A 192 5.41 4.42 -7.02
C VAL A 192 6.38 4.34 -8.18
N GLU A 193 7.31 5.28 -8.21
CA GLU A 193 8.40 5.38 -9.17
C GLU A 193 9.73 5.58 -8.43
N SER A 194 10.78 4.89 -8.85
CA SER A 194 12.13 5.09 -8.33
C SER A 194 12.93 5.92 -9.33
N VAL A 195 13.27 7.15 -8.96
CA VAL A 195 14.03 8.06 -9.81
C VAL A 195 15.48 8.16 -9.30
N PRO A 196 16.50 7.79 -10.10
CA PRO A 196 17.89 7.91 -9.68
C PRO A 196 18.31 9.39 -9.68
N ILE A 197 18.76 9.89 -8.54
CA ILE A 197 19.33 11.22 -8.39
C ILE A 197 20.85 11.11 -8.45
N ARG A 198 21.47 11.75 -9.45
CA ARG A 198 22.93 11.72 -9.69
C ARG A 198 23.44 13.08 -10.16
N CYS A 199 24.64 13.49 -9.71
CA CYS A 199 25.37 14.60 -10.35
C CYS A 199 25.98 14.07 -11.66
N GLU A 200 25.97 14.87 -12.73
CA GLU A 200 26.54 14.45 -14.04
C GLU A 200 28.04 14.13 -13.95
N LYS A 201 28.71 14.73 -12.97
CA LYS A 201 30.16 14.65 -12.76
C LYS A 201 30.60 13.58 -11.76
N HIS A 202 29.69 12.99 -10.99
CA HIS A 202 30.02 11.98 -9.97
C HIS A 202 29.40 10.64 -10.32
N HIS A 203 30.03 9.56 -9.90
CA HIS A 203 29.54 8.21 -10.13
C HIS A 203 28.49 7.76 -9.08
N GLY A 204 28.27 8.54 -8.03
CA GLY A 204 27.26 8.30 -7.01
C GLY A 204 25.84 8.63 -7.47
N SER A 205 24.89 7.72 -7.17
CA SER A 205 23.47 7.97 -7.33
C SER A 205 22.69 7.43 -6.13
N ILE A 206 21.68 8.16 -5.68
CA ILE A 206 20.74 7.69 -4.66
C ILE A 206 19.33 7.61 -5.26
N PRO A 207 18.56 6.54 -5.01
CA PRO A 207 17.19 6.47 -5.48
C PRO A 207 16.28 7.39 -4.65
N LEU A 208 15.49 8.21 -5.33
CA LEU A 208 14.34 8.91 -4.79
C LEU A 208 13.07 8.15 -5.15
N PHE A 209 12.30 7.72 -4.15
CA PHE A 209 11.03 7.04 -4.39
C PHE A 209 9.89 8.04 -4.37
N LYS A 210 9.19 8.20 -5.49
CA LYS A 210 8.07 9.13 -5.69
C LYS A 210 6.75 8.37 -5.68
N TYR A 211 5.86 8.79 -4.79
CA TYR A 211 4.53 8.24 -4.56
C TYR A 211 3.50 9.23 -5.08
N THR A 212 3.11 9.07 -6.34
CA THR A 212 2.12 9.91 -6.98
C THR A 212 0.73 9.47 -6.55
N VAL A 213 -0.05 10.40 -6.01
CA VAL A 213 -1.45 10.16 -5.64
C VAL A 213 -2.33 10.52 -6.82
N ASN A 214 -3.08 9.55 -7.32
CA ASN A 214 -4.07 9.76 -8.35
C ASN A 214 -5.25 10.54 -7.77
N THR A 215 -5.27 11.84 -8.05
CA THR A 215 -6.33 12.77 -7.66
C THR A 215 -7.50 12.76 -8.65
N SER A 216 -7.56 11.80 -9.58
CA SER A 216 -8.73 11.60 -10.42
C SER A 216 -9.88 11.16 -9.52
N GLY A 217 -10.88 12.03 -9.37
CA GLY A 217 -11.98 11.86 -8.43
C GLY A 217 -12.03 13.01 -7.41
N ARG A 218 -13.24 13.39 -7.00
CA ARG A 218 -13.40 14.50 -6.04
C ARG A 218 -12.95 14.04 -4.65
N GLY A 219 -12.17 14.89 -3.97
CA GLY A 219 -11.91 14.78 -2.53
C GLY A 219 -10.91 13.72 -2.10
N VAL A 220 -9.95 13.34 -2.97
CA VAL A 220 -8.87 12.43 -2.55
C VAL A 220 -7.97 13.12 -1.55
N ARG A 221 -7.73 12.46 -0.41
CA ARG A 221 -6.87 12.97 0.67
C ARG A 221 -5.89 11.91 1.13
N VAL A 222 -4.74 12.32 1.66
CA VAL A 222 -3.80 11.39 2.31
C VAL A 222 -4.21 11.26 3.78
N ALA A 223 -4.71 10.08 4.15
CA ALA A 223 -5.15 9.76 5.50
C ALA A 223 -3.98 9.69 6.48
N ALA A 224 -2.85 9.15 6.04
CA ALA A 224 -1.65 8.98 6.85
C ALA A 224 -0.41 8.72 5.97
N ILE A 225 0.78 8.97 6.53
CA ILE A 225 2.07 8.58 5.95
C ILE A 225 2.81 7.72 6.98
N ASN A 226 3.14 6.48 6.61
CA ASN A 226 3.58 5.46 7.56
C ASN A 226 4.74 4.64 6.98
N TYR A 227 5.48 3.95 7.84
CA TYR A 227 6.50 2.97 7.46
C TYR A 227 6.69 1.92 8.57
N TYR A 228 7.40 0.84 8.27
CA TYR A 228 7.78 -0.21 9.23
C TYR A 228 9.30 -0.32 9.35
N ASP A 229 9.82 -0.53 10.57
CA ASP A 229 11.28 -0.55 10.87
C ASP A 229 12.05 -1.73 10.24
N SER A 230 11.37 -2.66 9.57
CA SER A 230 12.01 -3.83 8.96
C SER A 230 11.03 -4.53 8.00
N ASN A 231 11.47 -5.64 7.40
CA ASN A 231 10.55 -6.55 6.70
C ASN A 231 9.63 -7.31 7.66
N ASN A 232 9.87 -7.20 8.98
CA ASN A 232 9.06 -7.89 9.96
C ASN A 232 7.68 -7.24 10.01
N THR A 233 6.70 -7.98 9.51
CA THR A 233 5.28 -7.63 9.56
C THR A 233 4.75 -7.45 10.99
N ASN A 234 5.49 -7.93 12.00
CA ASN A 234 5.14 -7.79 13.40
C ASN A 234 5.73 -6.52 14.03
N SER A 235 6.56 -5.77 13.30
CA SER A 235 7.06 -4.50 13.82
C SER A 235 5.91 -3.48 13.95
N PRO A 236 5.85 -2.71 15.05
CA PRO A 236 4.86 -1.65 15.19
C PRO A 236 4.97 -0.68 14.02
N ARG A 237 3.81 -0.30 13.49
CA ARG A 237 3.71 0.71 12.45
C ARG A 237 4.20 2.06 12.97
N LYS A 238 5.12 2.69 12.24
CA LYS A 238 5.57 4.04 12.52
C LYS A 238 4.84 5.04 11.65
N ARG A 239 4.53 6.20 12.24
CA ARG A 239 3.76 7.24 11.61
C ARG A 239 4.56 8.51 11.49
N ILE A 240 4.51 9.13 10.33
CA ILE A 240 5.16 10.40 10.06
C ILE A 240 4.15 11.50 10.37
N LYS A 241 4.33 12.14 11.53
CA LYS A 241 3.48 13.22 12.04
C LYS A 241 4.34 14.40 12.55
N PRO A 242 5.04 15.12 11.67
CA PRO A 242 5.63 16.42 12.04
C PRO A 242 4.50 17.39 12.42
N SER A 243 4.80 18.35 13.30
CA SER A 243 3.80 19.26 13.87
C SER A 243 3.01 20.06 12.84
N GLU A 244 3.56 20.27 11.65
CA GLU A 244 2.94 21.02 10.55
C GLU A 244 2.07 20.15 9.63
N LEU A 245 2.25 18.82 9.65
CA LEU A 245 1.39 17.91 8.88
C LEU A 245 0.14 17.55 9.69
N THR A 246 -0.93 18.26 9.41
CA THR A 246 -2.27 17.90 9.91
C THR A 246 -2.93 16.92 8.96
N PHE A 247 -3.21 15.71 9.46
CA PHE A 247 -3.95 14.70 8.71
C PHE A 247 -5.47 14.89 8.90
N PRO A 248 -6.29 14.53 7.90
CA PRO A 248 -5.89 14.11 6.56
C PRO A 248 -5.39 15.29 5.73
N ILE A 249 -4.44 15.04 4.85
CA ILE A 249 -3.84 16.08 4.01
C ILE A 249 -4.61 16.14 2.69
N PRO A 250 -5.29 17.26 2.37
CA PRO A 250 -5.97 17.42 1.09
C PRO A 250 -4.98 17.72 -0.04
N ASP A 251 -5.40 17.45 -1.28
CA ASP A 251 -4.74 17.89 -2.51
C ASP A 251 -3.26 17.51 -2.63
N VAL A 252 -2.85 16.40 -2.00
CA VAL A 252 -1.50 15.84 -2.17
C VAL A 252 -1.38 15.27 -3.58
N ARG A 253 -0.38 15.75 -4.31
CA ARG A 253 -0.04 15.28 -5.66
C ARG A 253 0.97 14.15 -5.59
N SER A 254 2.00 14.34 -4.79
CA SER A 254 3.01 13.30 -4.58
C SER A 254 3.70 13.43 -3.22
N ILE A 255 4.29 12.32 -2.79
CA ILE A 255 5.25 12.29 -1.69
C ILE A 255 6.52 11.68 -2.23
N SER A 256 7.67 12.27 -1.97
CA SER A 256 8.97 11.69 -2.35
C SER A 256 9.75 11.32 -1.09
N ALA A 257 10.49 10.22 -1.12
CA ALA A 257 11.24 9.73 0.04
C ALA A 257 12.65 9.27 -0.33
N PHE A 258 13.64 9.72 0.44
CA PHE A 258 15.00 9.18 0.46
C PHE A 258 15.18 8.21 1.62
N TYR A 259 16.04 7.23 1.40
CA TYR A 259 16.40 6.18 2.36
C TYR A 259 17.93 6.20 2.52
N SER A 260 18.43 5.98 3.73
CA SER A 260 19.87 5.75 3.92
C SER A 260 20.29 4.40 3.34
N ASP A 261 21.52 4.32 2.84
CA ASP A 261 22.04 3.16 2.13
C ASP A 261 21.90 1.87 2.97
N ASN A 262 22.11 1.99 4.27
CA ASN A 262 22.01 0.90 5.24
C ASN A 262 20.66 0.84 5.97
N SER A 263 19.74 1.76 5.67
CA SER A 263 18.45 1.85 6.33
C SER A 263 17.30 1.46 5.38
N ARG A 264 16.29 0.81 5.94
CA ARG A 264 15.00 0.59 5.25
C ARG A 264 13.98 1.68 5.58
N ASN A 265 14.34 2.59 6.49
CA ASN A 265 13.48 3.66 6.94
C ASN A 265 13.71 4.90 6.08
N PRO A 266 12.65 5.62 5.73
CA PRO A 266 12.79 6.92 5.09
C PRO A 266 13.44 7.89 6.09
N VAL A 267 14.41 8.68 5.64
CA VAL A 267 15.10 9.66 6.48
C VAL A 267 14.72 11.10 6.14
N LEU A 268 14.30 11.33 4.90
CA LEU A 268 13.93 12.64 4.35
C LEU A 268 12.78 12.42 3.37
N ILE A 269 11.69 13.18 3.55
CA ILE A 269 10.54 13.15 2.66
C ILE A 269 10.21 14.54 2.14
N TYR A 270 9.66 14.62 0.94
CA TYR A 270 9.04 15.83 0.41
C TYR A 270 7.56 15.58 0.19
N VAL A 271 6.71 16.46 0.71
CA VAL A 271 5.27 16.43 0.43
C VAL A 271 4.98 17.50 -0.62
N ASP A 272 4.42 17.12 -1.76
CA ASP A 272 3.90 18.05 -2.77
C ASP A 272 2.38 18.09 -2.70
N SER A 273 1.83 19.20 -2.20
CA SER A 273 0.39 19.46 -2.16
C SER A 273 0.07 20.79 -2.86
N SER A 274 -1.11 20.87 -3.48
CA SER A 274 -1.64 22.10 -4.07
C SER A 274 -2.68 22.82 -3.22
N GLY A 275 -2.92 22.39 -1.99
CA GLY A 275 -3.89 23.00 -1.10
C GLY A 275 -3.56 24.45 -0.72
N THR A 276 -4.60 25.26 -0.50
CA THR A 276 -4.50 26.70 -0.13
C THR A 276 -4.48 26.96 1.39
N ARG A 277 -4.81 25.95 2.20
CA ARG A 277 -4.60 25.94 3.67
C ARG A 277 -3.09 25.79 3.95
N PRO A 278 -2.55 26.20 5.14
CA PRO A 278 -1.12 26.44 5.31
C PRO A 278 -0.33 25.34 4.63
N SER A 279 0.45 25.75 3.63
CA SER A 279 0.97 24.82 2.65
C SER A 279 1.84 23.80 3.37
N VAL A 280 1.35 22.56 3.44
CA VAL A 280 2.10 21.42 3.94
C VAL A 280 3.24 21.01 3.01
N LYS A 281 3.43 21.77 1.93
CA LYS A 281 4.41 21.51 0.90
C LYS A 281 5.80 21.80 1.44
N GLY A 282 6.70 20.83 1.33
CA GLY A 282 8.08 21.00 1.76
C GLY A 282 8.77 19.71 2.16
N TRP A 283 10.01 19.88 2.59
CA TRP A 283 10.86 18.81 3.07
C TRP A 283 10.67 18.59 4.57
N TYR A 284 10.56 17.33 4.98
CA TYR A 284 10.51 16.89 6.38
C TYR A 284 11.56 15.81 6.59
N LYS A 285 12.25 15.87 7.72
CA LYS A 285 13.29 14.90 8.06
C LYS A 285 13.01 14.22 9.38
N GLN A 286 13.58 13.04 9.53
CA GLN A 286 13.61 12.34 10.80
C GLN A 286 14.64 13.01 11.72
N ASN A 287 14.27 13.29 12.97
CA ASN A 287 15.20 13.84 13.96
C ASN A 287 16.24 12.79 14.38
N THR A 288 17.40 13.25 14.85
CA THR A 288 18.45 12.45 15.47
C THR A 288 17.87 11.67 16.66
N GLY A 289 17.58 10.38 16.46
CA GLY A 289 16.89 9.52 17.43
C GLY A 289 15.74 8.70 16.84
N GLY A 290 15.35 8.96 15.59
CA GLY A 290 14.59 8.01 14.77
C GLY A 290 13.08 7.90 15.03
N ASN A 291 12.52 8.70 15.95
CA ASN A 291 11.12 8.54 16.37
C ASN A 291 10.24 9.77 16.12
N THR A 292 10.83 10.93 15.82
CA THR A 292 10.10 12.18 15.55
C THR A 292 10.48 12.73 14.18
N TRP A 293 9.54 13.47 13.59
CA TRP A 293 9.73 14.15 12.31
C TRP A 293 9.59 15.65 12.50
N GLU A 294 10.41 16.40 11.80
CA GLU A 294 10.45 17.86 11.84
C GLU A 294 10.65 18.42 10.43
N ASN A 295 10.46 19.72 10.26
CA ASN A 295 10.81 20.36 8.99
C ASN A 295 12.30 20.20 8.72
N ALA A 296 12.63 19.95 7.46
CA ALA A 296 14.01 20.04 7.05
C ALA A 296 14.48 21.51 7.10
N PRO A 297 15.81 21.76 7.10
CA PRO A 297 16.30 23.11 7.22
C PRO A 297 15.85 23.99 6.05
N ALA A 298 15.64 25.28 6.32
CA ALA A 298 15.05 26.23 5.36
C ALA A 298 15.83 26.37 4.05
N ASN A 299 17.09 25.97 4.03
CA ASN A 299 17.94 25.96 2.84
C ASN A 299 17.47 24.95 1.77
N LEU A 300 16.61 23.98 2.13
CA LEU A 300 15.96 23.05 1.19
C LEU A 300 14.62 23.56 0.62
N ASN A 301 14.07 24.67 1.12
CA ASN A 301 12.73 25.15 0.75
C ASN A 301 12.58 25.49 -0.74
N ASN A 302 13.69 25.82 -1.41
CA ASN A 302 13.71 26.20 -2.83
C ASN A 302 14.03 25.01 -3.75
N ILE A 303 14.11 23.80 -3.22
CA ILE A 303 14.43 22.59 -3.97
C ILE A 303 13.20 21.70 -3.96
N THR A 304 12.75 21.28 -5.12
CA THR A 304 11.69 20.27 -5.24
C THR A 304 12.25 18.99 -5.85
N PRO A 305 11.64 17.83 -5.62
CA PRO A 305 11.94 16.61 -6.37
C PRO A 305 12.00 16.84 -7.88
N GLY A 306 11.08 17.62 -8.45
CA GLY A 306 11.07 17.93 -9.88
C GLY A 306 12.30 18.68 -10.39
N ASP A 307 12.94 19.50 -9.53
CA ASP A 307 14.22 20.15 -9.85
C ASP A 307 15.38 19.15 -9.91
N LEU A 308 15.28 18.05 -9.15
CA LEU A 308 16.29 16.99 -9.11
C LEU A 308 16.15 16.00 -10.27
N GLU A 309 14.92 15.81 -10.77
CA GLU A 309 14.62 14.86 -11.85
C GLU A 309 15.04 15.40 -13.23
N ASN A 310 14.84 16.69 -13.48
CA ASN A 310 14.88 17.26 -14.84
C ASN A 310 16.14 18.07 -15.17
N LYS A 311 16.87 18.54 -14.17
CA LYS A 311 18.08 19.32 -14.37
C LYS A 311 19.24 18.38 -14.25
N GLY A 312 20.07 18.27 -15.29
CA GLY A 312 21.41 17.73 -15.14
C GLY A 312 22.05 18.39 -13.91
N LEU A 313 22.20 17.64 -12.82
CA LEU A 313 22.64 18.19 -11.55
C LEU A 313 24.13 18.46 -11.70
N ASP A 314 24.50 19.67 -12.12
CA ASP A 314 25.90 20.10 -12.09
C ASP A 314 26.24 20.64 -10.70
N CYS A 315 27.24 19.99 -10.12
CA CYS A 315 27.95 20.34 -8.91
C CYS A 315 28.48 21.79 -8.87
N LYS A 316 28.59 22.51 -9.99
CA LYS A 316 28.99 23.92 -10.02
C LYS A 316 27.87 24.88 -9.65
N ASP A 317 26.71 24.74 -10.28
CA ASP A 317 25.65 25.76 -10.26
C ASP A 317 24.45 25.39 -9.39
N ASN A 318 24.38 24.14 -8.91
CA ASN A 318 23.25 23.67 -8.12
C ASN A 318 23.54 23.75 -6.61
N GLU A 319 23.44 24.96 -6.05
CA GLU A 319 23.52 25.18 -4.59
C GLU A 319 22.49 24.33 -3.84
N GLY A 320 21.34 24.07 -4.45
CA GLY A 320 20.31 23.21 -3.89
C GLY A 320 20.80 21.76 -3.72
N PHE A 321 21.39 21.19 -4.76
CA PHE A 321 21.94 19.83 -4.71
C PHE A 321 23.01 19.69 -3.63
N LYS A 322 23.91 20.67 -3.49
CA LYS A 322 24.91 20.69 -2.41
C LYS A 322 24.26 20.62 -1.03
N LYS A 323 23.26 21.45 -0.80
CA LYS A 323 22.51 21.50 0.48
C LYS A 323 21.76 20.18 0.75
N LEU A 324 21.19 19.57 -0.29
CA LEU A 324 20.53 18.28 -0.19
C LEU A 324 21.53 17.17 0.16
N ALA A 325 22.67 17.11 -0.53
CA ALA A 325 23.72 16.12 -0.28
C ALA A 325 24.29 16.28 1.14
N GLU A 326 24.53 17.52 1.59
CA GLU A 326 24.96 17.81 2.97
C GLU A 326 23.93 17.37 4.02
N GLU A 327 22.63 17.57 3.77
CA GLU A 327 21.59 17.16 4.72
C GLU A 327 21.43 15.65 4.75
N LEU A 328 21.50 14.98 3.59
CA LEU A 328 21.48 13.53 3.49
C LEU A 328 22.69 12.91 4.20
N ASP A 329 23.89 13.49 4.06
CA ASP A 329 25.10 13.08 4.78
C ASP A 329 24.92 13.16 6.31
N LYS A 330 24.31 14.24 6.82
CA LYS A 330 23.98 14.36 8.26
C LYS A 330 22.97 13.30 8.73
N LEU A 331 22.10 12.85 7.84
CA LEU A 331 21.14 11.78 8.09
C LEU A 331 21.74 10.37 7.89
N GLY A 332 23.05 10.29 7.59
CA GLY A 332 23.76 9.03 7.38
C GLY A 332 23.51 8.39 6.00
N CYS A 333 23.12 9.18 5.00
CA CYS A 333 23.04 8.77 3.60
C CYS A 333 24.30 9.24 2.88
N TYR A 334 25.18 8.32 2.49
CA TYR A 334 26.48 8.65 1.89
C TYR A 334 26.52 8.40 0.37
N GLY A 335 25.43 7.90 -0.22
CA GLY A 335 25.33 7.59 -1.65
C GLY A 335 25.41 8.79 -2.61
N LEU A 336 25.27 10.02 -2.11
CA LEU A 336 25.52 11.24 -2.90
C LEU A 336 26.88 11.83 -2.52
N GLU A 337 27.82 11.80 -3.47
CA GLU A 337 29.12 12.45 -3.29
C GLU A 337 28.93 13.96 -3.09
N LYS A 338 29.61 14.51 -2.08
CA LYS A 338 29.65 15.96 -1.85
C LYS A 338 30.39 16.63 -3.00
N CYS A 339 29.77 17.68 -3.55
CA CYS A 339 30.41 18.53 -4.54
C CYS A 339 31.49 19.38 -3.88
N THR A 340 32.69 18.84 -3.68
CA THR A 340 33.82 19.64 -3.19
C THR A 340 34.44 20.43 -4.34
N LYS A 341 34.92 21.64 -4.04
CA LYS A 341 35.63 22.47 -5.02
C LYS A 341 36.84 21.74 -5.62
N GLU A 342 37.54 20.97 -4.79
CA GLU A 342 38.71 20.18 -5.17
C GLU A 342 38.38 19.12 -6.23
N ILE A 343 37.27 18.40 -6.12
CA ILE A 343 36.90 17.39 -7.13
C ILE A 343 36.56 18.07 -8.46
N VAL A 344 35.86 19.21 -8.41
CA VAL A 344 35.56 19.99 -9.62
C VAL A 344 36.85 20.46 -10.30
N GLU A 345 37.79 21.03 -9.53
CA GLU A 345 39.09 21.48 -10.04
C GLU A 345 39.94 20.33 -10.59
N GLN A 346 39.98 19.18 -9.90
CA GLN A 346 40.71 17.99 -10.35
C GLN A 346 40.13 17.43 -11.66
N GLN A 347 38.80 17.38 -11.80
CA GLN A 347 38.16 16.91 -13.02
C GLN A 347 38.35 17.86 -14.19
N GLU A 348 38.33 19.18 -13.93
CA GLU A 348 38.66 20.18 -14.95
C GLU A 348 40.10 20.04 -15.41
N ALA A 349 41.04 19.89 -14.47
CA ALA A 349 42.44 19.66 -14.79
C ALA A 349 42.64 18.37 -15.62
N GLN A 350 41.94 17.28 -15.27
CA GLN A 350 41.98 16.03 -16.05
C GLN A 350 41.37 16.20 -17.45
N ALA A 351 40.26 16.92 -17.58
CA ALA A 351 39.62 17.18 -18.87
C ALA A 351 40.50 18.08 -19.77
N GLU A 352 41.18 19.07 -19.19
CA GLU A 352 42.14 19.92 -19.88
C GLU A 352 43.37 19.13 -20.34
N GLN A 353 43.91 18.25 -19.48
CA GLN A 353 44.99 17.32 -19.85
C GLN A 353 44.59 16.42 -21.02
N LEU A 354 43.39 15.83 -21.00
CA LEU A 354 42.90 14.96 -22.07
C LEU A 354 42.71 15.72 -23.40
N ARG A 355 42.28 16.99 -23.34
CA ARG A 355 42.16 17.86 -24.52
C ARG A 355 43.53 18.22 -25.09
N ALA A 356 44.50 18.52 -24.22
CA ALA A 356 45.88 18.77 -24.65
C ALA A 356 46.50 17.54 -25.31
N GLU A 357 46.27 16.34 -24.77
CA GLU A 357 46.76 15.08 -25.34
C GLU A 357 46.12 14.77 -26.71
N LYS A 358 44.80 14.93 -26.84
CA LYS A 358 44.12 14.78 -28.15
C LYS A 358 44.57 15.82 -29.17
N GLY A 359 44.82 17.06 -28.74
CA GLY A 359 45.37 18.10 -29.60
C GLY A 359 46.76 17.75 -30.14
N ALA A 360 47.60 17.11 -29.34
CA ALA A 360 48.94 16.68 -29.75
C ALA A 360 48.94 15.49 -30.73
N LEU A 361 47.92 14.62 -30.67
CA LEU A 361 47.77 13.47 -31.58
C LEU A 361 47.11 13.82 -32.92
N GLY A 362 46.34 14.90 -32.99
CA GLY A 362 45.66 15.36 -34.21
C GLY A 362 46.57 15.97 -35.30
N GLU A 363 47.87 16.11 -35.04
CA GLU A 363 48.84 16.65 -36.01
C GLU A 363 49.55 15.55 -36.83
N LEU A 364 49.26 14.27 -36.57
CA LEU A 364 49.93 13.13 -37.24
C LEU A 364 49.06 12.35 -38.25
N GLU A 365 47.77 12.68 -38.39
CA GLU A 365 46.93 12.08 -39.43
C GLU A 365 46.69 13.09 -40.56
N SER A 366 47.56 13.05 -41.57
CA SER A 366 47.25 13.65 -42.87
C SER A 366 46.04 12.94 -43.49
N PRO A 367 45.12 13.67 -44.15
CA PRO A 367 43.94 13.07 -44.76
C PRO A 367 44.36 12.13 -45.88
N VAL A 368 44.02 10.84 -45.75
CA VAL A 368 43.94 9.95 -46.91
C VAL A 368 42.63 10.28 -47.62
N GLU A 369 42.75 10.98 -48.76
CA GLU A 369 41.65 11.16 -49.72
C GLU A 369 41.15 9.79 -50.19
N LEU A 370 39.97 9.38 -49.73
CA LEU A 370 39.17 8.34 -50.37
C LEU A 370 38.08 9.05 -51.18
N GLY A 371 38.13 8.84 -52.49
CA GLY A 371 37.25 9.46 -53.48
C GLY A 371 35.80 8.98 -53.43
N PRO A 372 34.93 9.61 -54.24
CA PRO A 372 33.49 9.40 -54.19
C PRO A 372 33.08 8.22 -55.10
N GLU A 373 32.44 7.20 -54.53
CA GLU A 373 31.72 6.18 -55.31
C GLU A 373 30.27 6.03 -54.81
N GLN A 374 29.39 6.58 -55.65
CA GLN A 374 28.05 6.09 -56.05
C GLN A 374 26.92 5.99 -55.01
N GLU A 375 26.02 6.98 -55.14
CA GLU A 375 24.58 6.86 -54.92
C GLU A 375 23.98 5.78 -55.85
N ALA A 376 23.15 4.90 -55.30
CA ALA A 376 22.13 4.17 -56.05
C ALA A 376 20.84 4.07 -55.22
N GLU A 377 19.75 4.43 -55.89
CA GLU A 377 18.36 4.45 -55.46
C GLU A 377 17.85 3.10 -54.92
N GLU A 378 16.93 3.13 -53.95
CA GLU A 378 15.77 2.23 -54.03
C GLU A 378 14.52 2.86 -53.41
N LYS A 379 13.50 2.99 -54.27
CA LYS A 379 12.15 3.43 -53.97
C LYS A 379 11.28 2.23 -53.57
N ASP A 380 10.41 2.49 -52.60
CA ASP A 380 8.98 2.17 -52.59
C ASP A 380 8.52 0.71 -52.77
N ASN A 381 7.91 0.16 -51.72
CA ASN A 381 6.70 -0.65 -51.87
C ASN A 381 5.94 -0.80 -50.54
N GLN A 382 4.90 0.03 -50.39
CA GLN A 382 3.75 -0.24 -49.54
C GLN A 382 2.72 -1.03 -50.35
N GLU A 383 2.47 -2.30 -50.02
CA GLU A 383 1.14 -2.91 -50.20
C GLU A 383 0.86 -3.92 -49.09
N GLY A 384 -0.31 -3.77 -48.48
CA GLY A 384 -0.83 -4.67 -47.46
C GLY A 384 -1.42 -5.94 -48.07
N PHE A 385 -1.32 -7.04 -47.34
CA PHE A 385 -2.16 -8.21 -47.57
C PHE A 385 -2.57 -8.86 -46.25
N VAL A 386 -3.87 -8.90 -46.02
CA VAL A 386 -4.54 -9.60 -44.92
C VAL A 386 -4.89 -11.00 -45.41
N ALA A 387 -4.45 -12.05 -44.70
CA ALA A 387 -5.05 -13.39 -44.79
C ALA A 387 -4.62 -14.30 -43.62
N PRO A 388 -5.36 -15.40 -43.36
CA PRO A 388 -5.72 -15.82 -42.00
C PRO A 388 -4.83 -16.94 -41.43
N LEU A 389 -4.74 -16.98 -40.10
CA LEU A 389 -4.16 -18.09 -39.34
C LEU A 389 -4.96 -19.38 -39.57
N LYS A 390 -4.29 -20.36 -40.17
CA LYS A 390 -4.71 -21.76 -40.25
C LYS A 390 -3.85 -22.56 -39.28
N ALA A 391 -4.50 -23.29 -38.38
CA ALA A 391 -3.86 -24.20 -37.44
C ALA A 391 -3.12 -25.31 -38.17
N ALA A 392 -1.90 -25.63 -37.70
CA ALA A 392 -1.23 -26.88 -38.01
C ALA A 392 -0.51 -27.40 -36.76
N SER A 393 -0.72 -28.69 -36.58
CA SER A 393 -0.30 -29.61 -35.55
C SER A 393 1.18 -29.95 -35.58
N GLY A 394 1.71 -30.25 -34.38
CA GLY A 394 2.53 -31.43 -34.14
C GLY A 394 3.97 -31.41 -34.63
N GLU A 395 4.90 -31.14 -33.73
CA GLU A 395 6.27 -31.63 -33.84
C GLU A 395 6.80 -32.02 -32.45
N THR A 396 7.39 -33.21 -32.40
CA THR A 396 7.88 -33.92 -31.23
C THR A 396 9.10 -33.24 -30.62
N ALA A 397 8.99 -32.87 -29.34
CA ALA A 397 10.09 -32.29 -28.58
C ALA A 397 11.07 -33.36 -28.08
N ASP A 398 12.34 -33.07 -28.28
CA ASP A 398 13.53 -33.84 -27.99
C ASP A 398 13.68 -34.16 -26.49
N ALA A 399 13.97 -35.42 -26.17
CA ALA A 399 13.95 -35.98 -24.80
C ALA A 399 15.23 -35.70 -23.99
N SER A 400 16.15 -34.87 -24.49
CA SER A 400 17.45 -34.63 -23.85
C SER A 400 17.42 -33.59 -22.71
N ALA A 401 16.33 -32.85 -22.54
CA ALA A 401 16.23 -31.80 -21.52
C ALA A 401 15.79 -32.28 -20.11
N PHE A 402 15.47 -33.56 -19.93
CA PHE A 402 14.87 -34.07 -18.68
C PHE A 402 15.86 -34.71 -17.70
N GLU A 403 17.10 -34.98 -18.12
CA GLU A 403 18.09 -35.62 -17.24
C GLU A 403 18.57 -34.73 -16.08
N PRO A 404 18.80 -33.41 -16.23
CA PRO A 404 19.20 -32.56 -15.10
C PRO A 404 18.11 -32.43 -14.02
N LEU A 405 16.84 -32.59 -14.41
CA LEU A 405 15.69 -32.46 -13.53
C LEU A 405 15.47 -33.70 -12.66
N LYS A 406 15.82 -34.90 -13.17
CA LYS A 406 15.75 -36.14 -12.39
C LYS A 406 16.70 -36.13 -11.20
N ASP A 407 17.91 -35.62 -11.39
CA ASP A 407 18.93 -35.59 -10.35
C ASP A 407 18.57 -34.62 -9.21
N GLN A 408 17.99 -33.44 -9.54
CA GLN A 408 17.52 -32.48 -8.53
C GLN A 408 16.34 -33.02 -7.70
N ILE A 409 15.41 -33.76 -8.32
CA ILE A 409 14.27 -34.35 -7.60
C ILE A 409 14.73 -35.50 -6.71
N LYS A 410 15.73 -36.28 -7.13
CA LYS A 410 16.30 -37.37 -6.36
C LYS A 410 17.05 -36.88 -5.13
N GLU A 411 17.74 -35.74 -5.23
CA GLU A 411 18.45 -35.11 -4.12
C GLU A 411 17.50 -34.43 -3.13
N ALA A 412 16.41 -33.82 -3.61
CA ALA A 412 15.45 -33.10 -2.75
C ALA A 412 14.46 -34.02 -2.00
N SER A 413 14.19 -35.22 -2.48
CA SER A 413 13.10 -36.06 -1.95
C SER A 413 13.52 -37.17 -0.99
N GLY A 414 14.82 -37.51 -0.91
CA GLY A 414 15.34 -38.50 0.06
C GLY A 414 14.73 -39.91 -0.07
N LEU A 415 14.03 -40.21 -1.15
CA LEU A 415 13.32 -41.46 -1.37
C LEU A 415 14.22 -42.43 -2.13
N THR A 416 14.70 -43.46 -1.43
CA THR A 416 15.36 -44.62 -2.05
C THR A 416 14.33 -45.74 -2.28
N ASP A 417 14.36 -46.32 -3.48
CA ASP A 417 13.72 -47.58 -3.90
C ASP A 417 12.23 -47.63 -4.29
N TRP A 418 11.66 -46.56 -4.87
CA TRP A 418 10.43 -46.69 -5.67
C TRP A 418 10.66 -46.21 -7.11
N GLY A 419 10.40 -47.10 -8.07
CA GLY A 419 10.65 -46.86 -9.50
C GLY A 419 9.84 -45.67 -10.04
N ILE A 420 10.56 -44.63 -10.47
CA ILE A 420 10.03 -43.35 -10.97
C ILE A 420 9.05 -43.53 -12.15
N GLU A 421 9.15 -44.64 -12.90
CA GLU A 421 8.31 -44.92 -14.07
C GLU A 421 6.82 -45.16 -13.71
N ASN A 422 6.51 -45.65 -12.50
CA ASN A 422 5.12 -45.85 -12.08
C ASN A 422 4.45 -44.58 -11.53
N ILE A 423 5.23 -43.57 -11.13
CA ILE A 423 4.73 -42.33 -10.54
C ILE A 423 4.31 -41.35 -11.64
N LEU A 424 5.07 -41.26 -12.73
CA LEU A 424 4.79 -40.33 -13.83
C LEU A 424 3.53 -40.72 -14.64
N GLY A 425 3.24 -42.02 -14.78
CA GLY A 425 2.01 -42.50 -15.41
C GLY A 425 0.73 -42.14 -14.65
N ALA A 426 0.79 -42.09 -13.31
CA ALA A 426 -0.36 -41.73 -12.47
C ALA A 426 -0.62 -40.21 -12.43
N PHE A 427 0.42 -39.38 -12.54
CA PHE A 427 0.26 -37.92 -12.52
C PHE A 427 -0.29 -37.35 -13.84
N ALA A 428 0.05 -37.91 -15.00
CA ALA A 428 -0.46 -37.41 -16.29
C ALA A 428 -2.00 -37.52 -16.44
N GLY A 429 -2.61 -38.57 -15.86
CA GLY A 429 -4.06 -38.76 -15.86
C GLY A 429 -4.81 -37.90 -14.84
N VAL A 430 -4.21 -37.60 -13.68
CA VAL A 430 -4.84 -36.81 -12.61
C VAL A 430 -4.76 -35.30 -12.90
N PHE A 431 -3.68 -34.82 -13.52
CA PHE A 431 -3.55 -33.38 -13.82
C PHE A 431 -4.48 -32.90 -14.94
N THR A 432 -4.81 -33.72 -15.93
CA THR A 432 -5.74 -33.30 -17.00
C THR A 432 -7.19 -33.20 -16.50
N ALA A 433 -7.64 -34.11 -15.64
CA ALA A 433 -8.97 -34.04 -15.02
C ALA A 433 -9.05 -32.96 -13.91
N SER A 434 -7.98 -32.75 -13.14
CA SER A 434 -7.93 -31.75 -12.06
C SER A 434 -7.82 -30.31 -12.59
N CYS A 435 -7.12 -30.08 -13.70
CA CYS A 435 -7.00 -28.72 -14.28
C CYS A 435 -8.32 -28.22 -14.87
N ILE A 436 -9.11 -29.10 -15.49
CA ILE A 436 -10.41 -28.71 -16.07
C ILE A 436 -11.42 -28.41 -14.95
N THR A 437 -11.49 -29.24 -13.91
CA THR A 437 -12.42 -29.01 -12.78
C THR A 437 -12.03 -27.79 -11.95
N THR A 438 -10.74 -27.51 -11.76
CA THR A 438 -10.28 -26.29 -11.07
C THR A 438 -10.50 -25.03 -11.89
N PHE A 439 -10.30 -25.04 -13.22
CA PHE A 439 -10.61 -23.88 -14.07
C PHE A 439 -12.12 -23.61 -14.16
N VAL A 440 -12.95 -24.65 -14.27
CA VAL A 440 -14.42 -24.50 -14.27
C VAL A 440 -14.91 -24.03 -12.90
N SER A 441 -14.37 -24.57 -11.80
CA SER A 441 -14.71 -24.13 -10.44
C SER A 441 -14.25 -22.70 -10.16
N TRP A 442 -13.08 -22.30 -10.64
CA TRP A 442 -12.58 -20.93 -10.51
C TRP A 442 -13.36 -19.93 -11.37
N LYS A 443 -13.78 -20.31 -12.59
CA LYS A 443 -14.68 -19.51 -13.41
C LYS A 443 -16.09 -19.41 -12.82
N LEU A 444 -16.64 -20.50 -12.27
CA LEU A 444 -17.93 -20.49 -11.58
C LEU A 444 -17.88 -19.66 -10.29
N TYR A 445 -16.78 -19.76 -9.53
CA TYR A 445 -16.55 -18.93 -8.34
C TYR A 445 -16.45 -17.44 -8.69
N LYS A 446 -15.71 -17.09 -9.75
CA LYS A 446 -15.68 -15.72 -10.27
C LYS A 446 -17.06 -15.26 -10.78
N PHE A 447 -17.79 -16.12 -11.48
CA PHE A 447 -19.13 -15.81 -11.96
C PHE A 447 -20.12 -15.59 -10.81
N TYR A 448 -20.06 -16.41 -9.76
CA TYR A 448 -20.90 -16.29 -8.56
C TYR A 448 -20.62 -15.01 -7.77
N ILE A 449 -19.35 -14.62 -7.62
CA ILE A 449 -18.95 -13.36 -6.99
C ILE A 449 -19.42 -12.13 -7.80
N HIS A 450 -19.47 -12.23 -9.14
CA HIS A 450 -19.84 -11.10 -10.00
C HIS A 450 -21.35 -11.01 -10.32
N HIS A 451 -22.13 -12.08 -10.14
CA HIS A 451 -23.57 -12.14 -10.47
C HIS A 451 -24.45 -12.58 -9.29
N SER A 452 -24.13 -12.15 -8.07
CA SER A 452 -25.08 -12.21 -6.95
C SER A 452 -26.24 -11.21 -7.20
N ASP A 453 -27.12 -11.57 -8.15
CA ASP A 453 -28.35 -10.89 -8.50
C ASP A 453 -29.45 -11.28 -7.49
N PRO A 454 -30.08 -10.35 -6.76
CA PRO A 454 -30.96 -10.64 -5.62
C PRO A 454 -32.34 -11.23 -5.98
N TRP A 455 -32.60 -11.67 -7.22
CA TRP A 455 -33.96 -11.97 -7.71
C TRP A 455 -34.36 -13.43 -7.87
N VAL A 456 -33.63 -14.41 -7.33
CA VAL A 456 -34.10 -15.81 -7.33
C VAL A 456 -34.56 -16.21 -5.93
N ARG A 457 -35.83 -15.91 -5.61
CA ARG A 457 -36.59 -16.65 -4.60
C ARG A 457 -37.26 -17.85 -5.25
N GLN A 458 -37.10 -19.01 -4.62
CA GLN A 458 -37.77 -20.26 -4.96
C GLN A 458 -39.29 -20.13 -4.91
N ILE A 459 -39.95 -20.89 -5.79
CA ILE A 459 -41.30 -21.44 -5.59
C ILE A 459 -41.16 -22.62 -4.63
#